data_AF-A0A5K0VB40-F1
#
_entry.id   AF-A0A5K0VB40-F1
#
_cell.length_a   1.000
_cell.length_b   1.000
_cell.length_c   1.000
_cell.angle_alpha   90.00
_cell.angle_beta   90.00
_cell.angle_gamma   90.00
#
_symmetry.space_group_name_H-M   'P 1'
#
loop_
_entity.id
_entity.type
_entity.pdbx_description
1 polymer ?
#
loop_
_entity_poly.entity_id
_entity_poly.type
_entity_poly.pdbx_seq_one_letter_code
_entity_poly.pdbx_strand_id
1 'polypeptide(L)' 'MGTPMMWVLLIVVVLSSPMASNGGTTSRFVRKLGASKDMPLDSDVFRVPPGYNAPQQ' A
#
# COMPACT_ATOMS: atom_id res chain seq x y z
N MET A 1 -40.56 11.48 -26.21
CA MET A 1 -39.46 12.06 -25.40
C MET A 1 -38.82 13.18 -26.21
N GLY A 2 -38.68 14.39 -25.67
CA GLY A 2 -38.12 15.51 -26.41
C GLY A 2 -36.62 15.32 -26.72
N THR A 3 -36.15 15.92 -27.81
CA THR A 3 -34.72 15.96 -28.18
C THR A 3 -33.77 16.37 -27.03
N PRO A 4 -34.08 17.35 -26.15
CA PRO A 4 -33.18 17.68 -25.03
C PRO A 4 -33.06 16.55 -23.99
N MET A 5 -34.14 15.79 -23.77
CA MET A 5 -34.13 14.66 -22.84
C MET A 5 -33.17 13.56 -23.32
N MET A 6 -33.10 13.33 -24.62
CA MET A 6 -32.20 12.34 -25.22
C MET A 6 -30.73 12.71 -25.04
N TRP A 7 -30.39 14.00 -25.16
CA TRP A 7 -29.03 14.49 -24.93
C TRP A 7 -28.60 14.37 -23.47
N VAL A 8 -29.50 14.68 -22.53
CA VAL A 8 -29.22 14.53 -21.09
C VAL A 8 -28.97 13.07 -20.74
N LEU A 9 -29.77 12.14 -21.27
CA LEU A 9 -29.59 10.71 -21.04
C LEU A 9 -28.26 10.21 -21.62
N LEU A 10 -27.87 10.66 -22.82
CA LEU A 10 -26.57 10.32 -23.40
C LEU A 10 -25.40 10.83 -22.54
N ILE A 11 -25.47 12.07 -22.05
CA ILE A 11 -24.43 12.63 -21.18
C ILE A 11 -24.31 11.84 -19.88
N VAL A 12 -25.44 11.49 -19.25
CA VAL A 12 -25.47 10.67 -18.03
C VAL A 12 -24.83 9.31 -18.30
N VAL A 13 -25.16 8.64 -19.41
CA VAL A 13 -24.58 7.34 -19.77
C VAL A 13 -23.07 7.43 -20.00
N VAL A 14 -22.59 8.46 -20.69
CA VAL A 14 -21.16 8.66 -20.96
C VAL A 14 -20.38 8.96 -19.68
N LEU A 15 -20.91 9.82 -18.82
CA LEU A 15 -20.26 10.21 -17.55
C LEU A 15 -20.40 9.14 -16.45
N SER A 16 -21.37 8.24 -16.56
CA SER A 16 -21.54 7.11 -15.64
C SER A 16 -20.62 5.94 -15.96
N SER A 17 -19.74 6.07 -16.96
CA SER A 17 -18.72 5.06 -17.21
C SER A 17 -17.91 4.87 -15.93
N PRO A 18 -17.96 3.69 -15.29
CA PRO A 18 -17.02 3.41 -14.23
C PRO A 18 -15.68 3.36 -14.93
N MET A 19 -14.86 4.39 -14.79
CA MET A 19 -13.45 4.30 -15.10
C MET A 19 -12.98 3.06 -14.37
N ALA A 20 -12.80 1.96 -15.10
CA ALA A 20 -12.56 0.65 -14.52
C ALA A 20 -11.20 0.72 -13.85
N SER A 21 -11.18 1.07 -12.56
CA SER A 21 -9.99 0.92 -11.76
C SER A 21 -9.68 -0.56 -11.73
N ASN A 22 -8.44 -0.93 -12.03
CA ASN A 22 -8.00 -2.32 -11.93
C ASN A 22 -7.77 -2.68 -10.45
N GLY A 23 -8.80 -2.48 -9.63
CA GLY A 23 -8.82 -2.81 -8.21
C GLY A 23 -8.82 -4.33 -8.00
N GLY A 24 -8.38 -4.77 -6.83
CA GLY A 24 -8.34 -6.20 -6.50
C GLY A 24 -7.14 -6.96 -7.08
N THR A 25 -6.27 -6.32 -7.86
CA THR A 25 -5.00 -6.91 -8.30
C THR A 25 -3.87 -6.44 -7.39
N THR A 26 -3.37 -7.33 -6.55
CA THR A 26 -2.10 -7.13 -5.82
C THR A 26 -0.99 -7.96 -6.45
N SER A 27 0.27 -7.62 -6.15
CA SER A 27 1.41 -8.41 -6.59
C SER A 27 1.28 -9.87 -6.13
N ARG A 28 1.64 -10.83 -7.01
CA ARG A 28 1.76 -12.26 -6.66
C ARG A 28 3.00 -12.56 -5.81
N PHE A 29 3.80 -11.54 -5.49
CA PHE A 29 5.04 -11.70 -4.76
C PHE A 29 4.78 -12.23 -3.35
N VAL A 30 5.27 -13.44 -3.09
CA VAL A 30 5.37 -14.01 -1.74
C VAL A 30 6.85 -13.97 -1.35
N ARG A 31 7.18 -13.33 -0.23
CA ARG A 31 8.55 -13.33 0.29
C ARG A 31 8.96 -14.78 0.56
N LYS A 32 10.05 -15.24 -0.04
CA LYS A 32 10.65 -16.54 0.28
C LYS A 32 10.91 -16.58 1.79
N LEU A 33 10.48 -17.64 2.47
CA LEU A 33 10.71 -17.90 3.91
C LEU A 33 12.19 -18.15 4.26
N GLY A 34 13.14 -17.72 3.41
CA GLY A 34 14.56 -17.75 3.75
C GLY A 34 14.71 -17.14 5.14
N ALA A 35 15.25 -17.94 6.06
CA ALA A 35 15.12 -17.73 7.50
C ALA A 35 15.31 -16.26 7.83
N SER A 36 14.22 -15.57 8.22
CA SER A 36 14.31 -14.29 8.88
C SER A 36 14.81 -14.59 10.28
N LYS A 37 16.10 -14.95 10.39
CA LYS A 37 16.74 -15.14 11.68
C LYS A 37 16.70 -13.79 12.37
N ASP A 38 16.28 -13.79 13.62
CA ASP A 38 16.43 -12.63 14.46
C ASP A 38 17.90 -12.24 14.49
N MET A 39 18.14 -10.94 14.52
CA MET A 39 19.48 -10.43 14.66
C MET A 39 19.96 -10.79 16.06
N PRO A 40 21.19 -11.33 16.21
CA PRO A 40 21.67 -11.74 17.51
C PRO A 40 21.93 -10.49 18.37
N LEU A 41 21.77 -10.61 19.69
CA LEU A 41 21.85 -9.46 20.61
C LEU A 41 23.25 -8.82 20.70
N ASP A 42 24.27 -9.52 20.25
CA ASP A 42 25.64 -9.02 20.11
C ASP A 42 25.90 -8.30 18.79
N SER A 43 24.90 -8.19 17.91
CA SER A 43 25.00 -7.36 16.72
C SER A 43 25.28 -5.90 17.08
N ASP A 44 26.06 -5.26 16.24
CA ASP A 44 26.38 -3.84 16.31
C ASP A 44 25.17 -2.91 16.51
N VAL A 45 24.02 -3.20 15.89
CA VAL A 45 22.81 -2.39 16.04
C VAL A 45 22.20 -2.41 17.44
N PHE A 46 22.51 -3.42 18.26
CA PHE A 46 22.04 -3.54 19.65
C PHE A 46 23.09 -3.09 20.66
N ARG A 47 24.19 -2.49 20.20
CA ARG A 47 25.25 -2.03 21.07
C ARG A 47 24.76 -0.94 22.01
N VAL A 48 24.94 -1.16 23.30
CA VAL A 48 24.61 -0.19 24.37
C VAL A 48 25.43 1.09 24.18
N PRO A 49 24.82 2.28 24.31
CA PRO A 49 25.53 3.55 24.19
C PRO A 49 26.59 3.70 25.29
N PRO A 50 27.79 4.21 24.97
CA PRO A 50 28.85 4.38 25.96
C PRO A 50 28.56 5.55 26.91
N GLY A 51 28.99 5.43 28.16
CA GLY A 51 28.87 6.48 29.18
C GLY A 51 28.04 6.05 30.38
N TYR A 52 28.33 6.63 31.55
CA TYR A 52 27.56 6.34 32.77
C TYR A 52 26.14 6.89 32.62
N ASN A 53 25.14 6.03 32.83
CA ASN A 53 23.73 6.36 32.66
C ASN A 53 23.41 6.94 31.27
N ALA A 54 24.10 6.47 30.24
CA ALA A 54 23.80 6.86 28.86
C ALA A 54 22.36 6.45 28.52
N PRO A 55 21.55 7.35 27.95
CA PRO A 55 20.14 7.08 27.68
C PRO A 55 19.99 5.98 26.62
N GLN A 56 19.08 5.03 26.86
CA GLN A 56 18.65 3.99 25.92
C GLN A 56 17.13 3.75 26.05
N GLN A 57 16.52 3.19 25.00
CA GLN A 57 15.10 2.77 24.98
C GLN A 57 14.95 1.36 25.55
#